data_AF-A0A1F5EL11-F1
#
_entry.id   AF-A0A1F5EL11-F1
#
_cell.length_a   1.000
_cell.length_b   1.000
_cell.length_c   1.000
_cell.angle_alpha   90.00
_cell.angle_beta   90.00
_cell.angle_gamma   90.00
#
_symmetry.space_group_name_H-M   'P 1'
#
loop_
_entity.id
_entity.type
_entity.pdbx_description
1 polymer ?
#
loop_
_entity_poly.entity_id
_entity_poly.type
_entity_poly.pdbx_seq_one_letter_code
_entity_poly.pdbx_strand_id
1 'polypeptide(L)'
;MPYKNKEDLYKAQKRHRLKVRKKLLDFLSTKKCIDCGENDPIVLDFDHIDQKNKFKTVAQMLSGHYSWESVSKEINKCEIRCANCHRRKTYVQLNYFGKTK
;
A
#
# COMPACT_ATOMS: atom_id res chain seq x y z
N MET A 1 -23.67 -1.62 -16.03
CA MET A 1 -22.22 -1.71 -16.30
C MET A 1 -21.91 -0.94 -17.59
N PRO A 2 -21.04 0.07 -17.57
CA PRO A 2 -20.87 1.02 -18.70
C PRO A 2 -20.05 0.49 -19.89
N TYR A 3 -19.44 -0.70 -19.82
CA TYR A 3 -18.62 -1.26 -20.89
C TYR A 3 -19.33 -2.46 -21.52
N LYS A 4 -19.49 -2.44 -22.85
CA LYS A 4 -20.12 -3.52 -23.62
C LYS A 4 -19.15 -4.68 -23.90
N ASN A 5 -17.85 -4.40 -24.01
CA ASN A 5 -16.80 -5.39 -24.32
C ASN A 5 -15.79 -5.58 -23.19
N LYS A 6 -15.31 -6.82 -22.99
CA LYS A 6 -14.29 -7.17 -21.99
C LYS A 6 -12.95 -6.47 -22.22
N GLU A 7 -12.57 -6.26 -23.48
CA GLU A 7 -11.31 -5.58 -23.82
C GLU A 7 -11.30 -4.11 -23.37
N ASP A 8 -12.42 -3.41 -23.55
CA ASP A 8 -12.55 -2.01 -23.15
C ASP A 8 -12.51 -1.86 -21.64
N LEU A 9 -13.14 -2.79 -20.92
CA LEU A 9 -13.02 -2.90 -19.46
C LEU A 9 -11.56 -3.10 -19.03
N TYR A 10 -10.84 -4.03 -19.67
CA TYR A 10 -9.43 -4.30 -19.35
C TYR A 10 -8.54 -3.08 -19.62
N LYS A 11 -8.73 -2.40 -20.77
CA LYS A 11 -8.02 -1.16 -21.11
C LYS A 11 -8.31 -0.06 -20.09
N ALA A 12 -9.57 0.13 -19.69
CA ALA A 12 -9.96 1.11 -18.68
C ALA A 12 -9.33 0.82 -17.31
N GLN A 13 -9.39 -0.44 -16.85
CA GLN A 13 -8.74 -0.85 -15.61
C GLN A 13 -7.22 -0.68 -15.66
N LYS A 14 -6.57 -1.00 -16.79
CA LYS A 14 -5.12 -0.80 -16.96
C LYS A 14 -4.74 0.68 -16.84
N ARG A 15 -5.48 1.57 -17.50
CA ARG A 15 -5.29 3.03 -17.38
C ARG A 15 -5.45 3.52 -15.95
N HIS A 16 -6.49 3.05 -15.25
CA HIS A 16 -6.72 3.40 -13.85
C HIS A 16 -5.57 2.93 -12.95
N ARG A 17 -5.13 1.67 -13.08
CA ARG A 17 -4.00 1.11 -12.31
C ARG A 17 -2.72 1.92 -12.50
N LEU A 18 -2.41 2.33 -13.73
CA LEU A 18 -1.22 3.16 -14.01
C LEU A 18 -1.32 4.54 -13.36
N LYS A 19 -2.48 5.20 -13.46
CA LYS A 19 -2.72 6.52 -12.85
C LYS A 19 -2.59 6.47 -11.33
N VAL A 20 -3.19 5.45 -10.72
CA VAL A 20 -3.09 5.18 -9.28
C VAL A 20 -1.65 4.93 -8.86
N ARG A 21 -0.94 4.04 -9.57
CA ARG A 21 0.45 3.68 -9.24
C ARG A 21 1.38 4.89 -9.33
N LYS A 22 1.19 5.75 -10.33
CA LYS A 22 1.95 7.00 -10.45
C LYS A 22 1.74 7.92 -9.24
N LYS A 23 0.49 8.14 -8.81
CA LYS A 23 0.18 8.93 -7.62
C LYS A 23 0.79 8.34 -6.35
N LEU A 24 0.77 7.01 -6.23
CA LEU A 24 1.34 6.30 -5.09
C LEU A 24 2.85 6.50 -5.00
N LEU A 25 3.55 6.30 -6.13
CA LEU A 25 5.01 6.47 -6.21
C LEU A 25 5.41 7.92 -5.93
N ASP A 26 4.65 8.89 -6.43
CA ASP A 26 4.86 10.31 -6.18
C ASP A 26 4.75 10.62 -4.67
N PHE A 27 3.70 10.13 -4.01
CA PHE A 27 3.54 10.24 -2.56
C PHE A 27 4.70 9.58 -1.80
N LEU A 28 5.09 8.36 -2.18
CA LEU A 28 6.15 7.59 -1.53
C LEU A 28 7.55 8.14 -1.79
N SER A 29 7.77 8.88 -2.88
CA SER A 29 9.09 9.45 -3.24
C SER A 29 9.65 10.39 -2.18
N THR A 30 8.77 10.99 -1.37
CA THR A 30 9.12 11.90 -0.26
C THR A 30 9.27 11.17 1.08
N LYS A 31 9.02 9.86 1.10
CA LYS A 31 8.96 9.05 2.33
C LYS A 31 10.15 8.11 2.38
N LYS A 32 10.44 7.64 3.59
CA LYS A 32 11.48 6.67 3.88
C LYS A 32 10.92 5.61 4.82
N CYS A 33 11.51 4.42 4.79
CA CYS A 33 11.22 3.37 5.74
C CYS A 33 11.59 3.83 7.16
N ILE A 34 10.66 3.73 8.10
CA ILE A 34 10.91 4.12 9.50
C ILE A 34 11.95 3.23 10.19
N ASP A 35 12.06 1.96 9.81
CA ASP A 35 12.95 0.99 10.46
C ASP A 35 14.39 1.03 9.92
N CYS A 36 14.57 1.19 8.60
CA CYS A 36 15.88 1.06 7.94
C CYS A 36 16.30 2.28 7.10
N GLY A 37 15.45 3.30 6.97
CA GLY A 37 15.77 4.52 6.22
C GLY A 37 15.74 4.41 4.69
N GLU A 38 15.36 3.24 4.15
CA GLU A 38 15.23 3.01 2.70
C GLU A 38 14.31 4.05 2.07
N ASN A 39 14.73 4.62 0.95
CA ASN A 39 14.00 5.69 0.26
C ASN A 39 13.51 5.28 -1.13
N ASP A 40 13.79 4.05 -1.58
CA ASP A 40 13.26 3.55 -2.85
C ASP A 40 11.72 3.36 -2.76
N PRO A 41 10.92 4.20 -3.43
CA PRO A 41 9.46 4.14 -3.37
C PRO A 41 8.88 2.84 -3.96
N ILE A 42 9.67 2.04 -4.68
CA ILE A 42 9.24 0.76 -5.24
C ILE A 42 9.12 -0.30 -4.14
N VAL A 43 10.01 -0.27 -3.14
CA VAL A 43 10.04 -1.25 -2.04
C VAL A 43 9.31 -0.79 -0.79
N LEU A 44 8.88 0.48 -0.75
CA LEU A 44 8.08 1.03 0.33
C LEU A 44 6.63 0.51 0.27
N ASP A 45 6.14 0.11 1.43
CA ASP A 45 4.81 -0.43 1.68
C ASP A 45 4.14 0.32 2.84
N PHE A 46 2.80 0.28 2.85
CA PHE A 46 1.97 0.84 3.91
C PHE A 46 1.72 -0.23 4.97
N ASP A 47 2.43 -0.16 6.08
CA ASP A 47 2.22 -1.02 7.24
C ASP A 47 1.22 -0.36 8.19
N HIS A 48 0.15 -1.06 8.55
CA HIS A 48 -0.85 -0.48 9.47
C HIS A 48 -0.33 -0.56 10.90
N ILE A 49 -0.42 0.55 11.64
CA ILE A 49 0.00 0.61 13.05
C ILE A 49 -0.80 -0.40 13.87
N ASP A 50 -2.12 -0.43 13.65
CA ASP A 50 -3.03 -1.40 14.25
C ASP A 50 -3.76 -2.19 13.16
N GLN A 51 -3.43 -3.48 13.05
CA GLN A 51 -4.10 -4.37 12.10
C GLN A 51 -5.58 -4.63 12.42
N LYS A 52 -6.04 -4.39 13.66
CA LYS A 52 -7.44 -4.57 14.07
C LYS A 52 -8.33 -3.41 13.64
N ASN A 53 -7.76 -2.24 13.38
CA ASN A 53 -8.51 -1.01 13.10
C ASN A 53 -8.39 -0.54 11.63
N LYS A 54 -7.87 -1.42 10.77
CA LYS A 54 -7.80 -1.21 9.32
C LYS A 54 -9.15 -1.49 8.67
N PHE A 55 -9.59 -0.62 7.77
CA PHE A 55 -10.76 -0.89 6.96
C PHE A 55 -10.40 -1.80 5.79
N LYS A 56 -9.39 -1.41 5.01
CA LYS A 56 -8.83 -2.17 3.86
C LYS A 56 -7.40 -1.73 3.62
N THR A 57 -6.63 -2.50 2.85
CA THR A 57 -5.30 -2.02 2.46
C THR A 57 -5.41 -0.80 1.54
N VAL A 58 -4.48 0.14 1.66
CA VAL A 58 -4.42 1.35 0.80
C VAL A 58 -4.46 0.96 -0.69
N ALA A 59 -3.78 -0.12 -1.08
CA ALA A 59 -3.80 -0.65 -2.44
C ALA A 59 -5.21 -1.11 -2.90
N GLN A 60 -5.97 -1.77 -2.02
CA GLN A 60 -7.36 -2.16 -2.30
C GLN A 60 -8.29 -0.95 -2.40
N MET A 61 -8.09 0.08 -1.58
CA MET A 61 -8.90 1.31 -1.64
C MET A 61 -8.64 2.07 -2.95
N LEU A 62 -7.38 2.18 -3.37
CA LEU A 62 -7.01 2.85 -4.61
C LEU A 62 -7.54 2.12 -5.86
N SER A 63 -7.52 0.79 -5.86
CA SER A 63 -8.07 -0.03 -6.96
C SER A 63 -9.60 -0.10 -6.95
N GLY A 64 -10.23 0.01 -5.78
CA GLY A 64 -11.68 0.02 -5.59
C GLY A 64 -12.38 1.36 -5.85
N HIS A 65 -11.68 2.35 -6.43
CA HIS A 65 -12.22 3.69 -6.73
C HIS A 65 -12.76 4.44 -5.50
N TYR A 66 -12.18 4.22 -4.32
CA TYR A 66 -12.55 4.98 -3.12
C TYR A 66 -12.16 6.46 -3.25
N SER A 67 -12.88 7.33 -2.53
CA SER A 67 -12.57 8.76 -2.49
C SER A 67 -11.17 9.00 -1.91
N TRP A 68 -10.50 10.05 -2.40
CA TRP A 68 -9.16 10.42 -1.91
C TRP A 68 -9.15 10.71 -0.41
N GLU A 69 -10.23 11.29 0.13
CA GLU A 69 -10.40 11.54 1.55
C GLU A 69 -10.39 10.25 2.38
N SER A 70 -11.08 9.21 1.91
CA SER A 70 -11.09 7.91 2.58
C SER A 70 -9.71 7.26 2.55
N VAL A 71 -9.04 7.34 1.39
CA VAL A 71 -7.66 6.84 1.22
C VAL A 71 -6.70 7.59 2.13
N SER A 72 -6.80 8.92 2.21
CA SER A 72 -5.96 9.76 3.07
C SER A 72 -6.14 9.43 4.55
N LYS A 73 -7.39 9.23 5.00
CA LYS A 73 -7.69 8.76 6.37
C LYS A 73 -7.03 7.43 6.68
N GLU A 74 -7.02 6.49 5.75
CA GLU A 74 -6.38 5.19 5.94
C GLU A 74 -4.84 5.31 5.91
N ILE A 75 -4.28 6.13 5.01
CA ILE A 75 -2.84 6.41 4.95
C ILE A 75 -2.35 6.99 6.28
N ASN A 76 -3.12 7.85 6.95
CA ASN A 76 -2.76 8.40 8.26
C ASN A 76 -2.71 7.36 9.39
N LYS A 77 -3.34 6.19 9.21
CA LYS A 77 -3.25 5.05 10.14
C LYS A 77 -2.10 4.10 9.79
N CYS A 78 -1.39 4.37 8.70
CA CYS A 78 -0.29 3.56 8.21
C CYS A 78 1.06 4.24 8.45
N GLU A 79 2.06 3.44 8.77
CA GLU A 79 3.46 3.80 8.71
C GLU A 79 4.08 3.33 7.40
N ILE A 80 5.09 4.06 6.93
CA ILE A 80 5.83 3.67 5.74
C ILE A 80 7.01 2.78 6.14
N ARG A 81 7.00 1.55 5.63
CA ARG A 81 8.05 0.55 5.88
C ARG A 81 8.43 -0.14 4.58
N CYS A 82 9.68 -0.55 4.42
CA CYS A 82 10.03 -1.36 3.26
C CYS A 82 9.46 -2.79 3.40
N ALA A 83 9.23 -3.46 2.28
CA ALA A 83 8.71 -4.83 2.24
C ALA A 83 9.54 -5.82 3.06
N ASN A 84 10.86 -5.57 3.20
CA ASN A 84 11.75 -6.41 4.00
C ASN A 84 11.51 -6.23 5.51
N CYS A 85 11.45 -4.99 6.00
CA CYS A 85 11.16 -4.70 7.41
C CYS A 85 9.73 -5.12 7.78
N HIS A 86 8.76 -4.91 6.87
CA HIS A 86 7.38 -5.36 7.07
C HIS A 86 7.28 -6.89 7.21
N ARG A 87 7.98 -7.66 6.34
CA ARG A 87 8.08 -9.11 6.49
C ARG A 87 8.73 -9.50 7.82
N ARG A 88 9.87 -8.91 8.17
CA ARG A 88 10.56 -9.19 9.44
C ARG A 88 9.64 -8.96 10.65
N LYS A 89 8.94 -7.83 10.72
CA LYS A 89 7.96 -7.51 11.76
C LYS A 89 6.84 -8.55 11.81
N THR A 90 6.32 -8.97 10.67
CA THR A 90 5.27 -10.00 10.59
C THR A 90 5.76 -11.34 11.16
N TYR A 91 6.96 -11.79 10.80
CA TYR A 91 7.54 -13.04 11.32
C TYR A 91 7.81 -12.99 12.83
N VAL A 92 8.24 -11.83 13.35
CA VAL A 92 8.42 -11.59 14.79
C VAL A 92 7.06 -11.59 15.52
N GLN A 93 6.05 -10.90 14.98
CA GLN A 93 4.71 -10.82 15.58
C GLN A 93 4.01 -12.19 15.62
N LEU A 94 4.17 -13.00 14.59
CA LEU A 94 3.58 -14.34 14.50
C LEU A 94 4.41 -15.41 15.20
N ASN A 95 5.53 -15.04 15.85
CA ASN A 95 6.41 -15.92 16.61
C ASN A 95 6.98 -17.10 15.78
N TYR A 96 7.02 -16.96 14.45
CA TYR A 96 7.54 -17.98 13.53
C TYR A 96 9.08 -18.00 13.47
N PHE A 97 9.73 -16.92 13.89
CA PHE A 97 11.18 -16.83 13.98
C PHE A 97 11.54 -16.29 15.37
N GLY A 98 12.14 -17.14 16.21
CA GLY A 98 12.61 -16.76 17.53
C GLY A 98 13.68 -15.67 17.45
N LYS A 99 13.43 -14.56 18.15
CA LYS A 99 14.37 -13.46 18.48
C LYS A 99 15.31 -13.03 17.35
N THR A 100 14.98 -11.93 16.67
CA THR A 100 16.06 -11.10 16.13
C THR A 100 16.68 -10.30 17.27
N LYS A 101 17.94 -10.65 17.52
CA LYS A 101 18.95 -9.98 18.35
C LYS A 101 18.93 -8.46 18.24
#